data_AF-A0A942DPD3-F1
#
_entry.id   AF-A0A942DPD3-F1
#
_cell.length_a   1.000
_cell.length_b   1.000
_cell.length_c   1.000
_cell.angle_alpha   90.00
_cell.angle_beta   90.00
_cell.angle_gamma   90.00
#
_symmetry.space_group_name_H-M   'P 1'
#
loop_
_entity.id
_entity.type
_entity.pdbx_description
1 polymer ?
#
loop_
_entity_poly.entity_id
_entity_poly.type
_entity_poly.pdbx_seq_one_letter_code
_entity_poly.pdbx_strand_id
1 'polypeptide(L)'
;MGMNVVYFTLGDSIVDIEIRTQLLRVPEVLSDLRQAQDIAPEMDLISIMGSQELFMKMPRDFQLKLAQLLQEALFKRWKLSQVKYDTIVERRKFSDSAVWRRSLKELLHQAPEFHMYVFGPGFDDLEYEISKLKFKAPPQIFLHEVISEDPMLDWFWPTIMQGAKLSA
;
A
#
# COMPACT_ATOMS: atom_id res chain seq x y z
N MET A 1 7.49 -22.08 -12.98
CA MET A 1 6.93 -21.79 -11.64
C MET A 1 7.07 -20.29 -11.46
N GLY A 2 5.94 -19.59 -11.37
CA GLY A 2 5.93 -18.17 -11.02
C GLY A 2 6.07 -17.98 -9.51
N MET A 3 6.52 -16.79 -9.12
CA MET A 3 6.69 -16.40 -7.71
C MET A 3 5.71 -15.27 -7.36
N ASN A 4 4.95 -15.46 -6.30
CA ASN A 4 3.98 -14.50 -5.77
C ASN A 4 4.66 -13.66 -4.68
N VAL A 5 4.77 -12.36 -4.91
CA VAL A 5 5.48 -11.40 -4.07
C VAL A 5 4.51 -10.38 -3.53
N VAL A 6 4.48 -10.20 -2.22
CA VAL A 6 3.72 -9.13 -1.58
C VAL A 6 4.63 -7.90 -1.44
N TYR A 7 4.17 -6.75 -1.91
CA TYR A 7 4.90 -5.49 -1.89
C TYR A 7 4.13 -4.41 -1.13
N PHE A 8 4.72 -3.94 -0.03
CA PHE A 8 4.19 -2.83 0.75
C PHE A 8 4.79 -1.50 0.28
N THR A 9 3.96 -0.54 -0.12
CA THR A 9 4.42 0.80 -0.53
C THR A 9 4.74 1.65 0.69
N LEU A 10 5.36 2.82 0.49
CA LEU A 10 5.60 3.74 1.62
C LEU A 10 4.37 4.56 2.01
N GLY A 11 3.28 4.39 1.26
CA GLY A 11 2.00 5.02 1.56
C GLY A 11 2.04 6.54 1.47
N ASP A 12 2.88 7.15 0.63
CA ASP A 12 2.98 8.61 0.55
C ASP A 12 1.67 9.28 0.14
N SER A 13 0.76 8.57 -0.56
CA SER A 13 -0.57 9.08 -0.86
C SER A 13 -1.54 9.01 0.33
N ILE A 14 -1.14 8.45 1.47
CA ILE A 14 -1.90 8.61 2.72
C ILE A 14 -1.98 10.08 3.14
N VAL A 15 -1.12 10.98 2.64
CA VAL A 15 -1.23 12.41 2.93
C VAL A 15 -2.47 13.04 2.29
N ASP A 16 -3.09 12.38 1.31
CA ASP A 16 -4.33 12.80 0.68
C ASP A 16 -5.55 12.39 1.53
N ILE A 17 -6.36 13.38 1.89
CA ILE A 17 -7.59 13.17 2.68
C ILE A 17 -8.62 12.32 1.95
N GLU A 18 -8.74 12.45 0.63
CA GLU A 18 -9.72 11.68 -0.15
C GLU A 18 -9.38 10.19 -0.06
N ILE A 19 -8.10 9.86 -0.18
CA ILE A 19 -7.61 8.49 -0.06
C ILE A 19 -7.83 7.96 1.37
N ARG A 20 -7.47 8.72 2.41
CA ARG A 20 -7.67 8.28 3.80
C ARG A 20 -9.14 8.06 4.12
N THR A 21 -10.01 8.97 3.73
CA THR A 21 -11.45 8.87 4.01
C THR A 21 -12.10 7.71 3.28
N GLN A 22 -11.68 7.40 2.05
CA GLN A 22 -12.12 6.19 1.37
C GLN A 22 -11.61 4.92 2.06
N LEU A 23 -10.36 4.90 2.54
CA LEU A 23 -9.83 3.75 3.28
C LEU A 23 -10.58 3.50 4.59
N LEU A 24 -11.07 4.55 5.28
CA LEU A 24 -11.90 4.39 6.47
C LEU A 24 -13.24 3.67 6.20
N ARG A 25 -13.67 3.57 4.95
CA ARG A 25 -14.86 2.81 4.55
C ARG A 25 -14.58 1.31 4.37
N VAL A 26 -13.31 0.90 4.33
CA VAL A 26 -12.91 -0.51 4.28
C VAL A 26 -13.06 -1.11 5.69
N PRO A 27 -13.87 -2.19 5.87
CA PRO A 27 -14.17 -2.73 7.20
C PRO A 27 -12.92 -3.14 7.99
N GLU A 28 -11.96 -3.79 7.33
CA GLU A 28 -10.72 -4.24 7.95
C GLU A 28 -9.86 -3.07 8.43
N VAL A 29 -9.81 -1.98 7.65
CA VAL A 29 -9.12 -0.74 8.04
C VAL A 29 -9.75 -0.14 9.29
N LEU A 30 -11.08 -0.02 9.30
CA LEU A 30 -11.79 0.58 10.43
C LEU A 30 -11.67 -0.29 11.70
N SER A 31 -11.70 -1.61 11.55
CA SER A 31 -11.51 -2.55 12.65
C SER A 31 -10.11 -2.43 13.25
N ASP A 32 -9.07 -2.43 12.43
CA ASP A 32 -7.68 -2.33 12.89
C ASP A 32 -7.39 -0.97 13.54
N LEU A 33 -7.93 0.13 13.00
CA LEU A 33 -7.78 1.46 13.60
C LEU A 33 -8.45 1.55 14.97
N ARG A 34 -9.65 0.97 15.15
CA ARG A 34 -10.33 0.91 16.46
C ARG A 34 -9.50 0.13 17.47
N GLN A 35 -8.98 -1.03 17.06
CA GLN A 35 -8.14 -1.83 17.93
C GLN A 35 -6.86 -1.08 18.35
N ALA A 36 -6.24 -0.33 17.43
CA ALA A 36 -5.09 0.50 17.77
C ALA A 36 -5.45 1.67 18.71
N GLN A 37 -6.64 2.25 18.54
CA GLN A 37 -7.15 3.32 19.40
C GLN A 37 -7.45 2.83 20.82
N ASP A 38 -7.92 1.58 20.99
CA ASP A 38 -8.10 0.97 22.32
C ASP A 38 -6.77 0.88 23.11
N ILE A 39 -5.64 0.83 22.41
CA ILE A 39 -4.29 0.77 22.99
C ILE A 39 -3.72 2.18 23.23
N ALA A 40 -4.19 3.19 22.50
CA ALA A 40 -3.78 4.59 22.60
C ALA A 40 -5.01 5.52 22.74
N PRO A 41 -5.75 5.44 23.88
CA PRO A 41 -7.06 6.08 24.04
C PRO A 41 -7.02 7.61 24.00
N GLU A 42 -5.86 8.22 24.21
CA GLU A 42 -5.63 9.66 24.10
C GLU A 42 -5.66 10.19 22.66
N MET A 43 -5.70 9.30 21.67
CA MET A 43 -5.67 9.63 20.26
C MET A 43 -6.92 9.14 19.54
N ASP A 44 -7.72 10.06 19.01
CA ASP A 44 -8.83 9.72 18.13
C ASP A 44 -8.30 9.45 16.71
N LEU A 45 -7.88 8.20 16.47
CA LEU A 45 -7.25 7.80 15.21
C LEU A 45 -8.21 7.95 14.02
N ILE A 46 -9.50 7.71 14.23
CA ILE A 46 -10.50 7.86 13.17
C ILE A 46 -10.63 9.32 12.77
N SER A 47 -10.75 10.23 13.75
CA SER A 47 -10.80 11.67 13.47
C SER A 47 -9.51 12.19 12.86
N ILE A 48 -8.35 11.71 13.31
CA ILE A 48 -7.04 12.04 12.70
C ILE A 48 -7.01 11.61 11.23
N MET A 49 -7.41 10.39 10.93
CA MET A 49 -7.45 9.86 9.56
C MET A 49 -8.43 10.62 8.67
N GLY A 50 -9.58 11.04 9.22
CA GLY A 50 -10.62 11.80 8.52
C GLY A 50 -10.36 13.30 8.37
N SER A 51 -9.26 13.86 8.92
CA SER A 51 -8.98 15.30 8.90
C SER A 51 -7.59 15.60 8.37
N GLN A 52 -7.50 16.43 7.33
CA GLN A 52 -6.21 16.86 6.77
C GLN A 52 -5.40 17.63 7.82
N GLU A 53 -6.04 18.54 8.55
CA GLU A 53 -5.38 19.37 9.54
C GLU A 53 -4.79 18.53 10.69
N LEU A 54 -5.59 17.61 11.24
CA LEU A 54 -5.14 16.77 12.35
C LEU A 54 -4.03 15.82 11.89
N PHE A 55 -4.18 15.19 10.72
CA PHE A 55 -3.17 14.30 10.16
C PHE A 55 -1.83 15.00 9.94
N MET A 56 -1.85 16.20 9.36
CA MET A 56 -0.63 16.96 9.06
C MET A 56 0.07 17.51 10.32
N LYS A 57 -0.65 17.69 11.43
CA LYS A 57 -0.07 18.05 12.74
C LYS A 57 0.65 16.88 13.42
N MET A 58 0.41 15.64 13.00
CA MET A 58 1.06 14.47 13.58
C MET A 58 2.56 14.43 13.23
N PRO A 59 3.42 13.96 14.15
CA PRO A 59 4.81 13.65 13.82
C PRO A 59 4.89 12.68 12.64
N ARG A 60 5.88 12.86 11.76
CA ARG A 60 6.04 12.03 10.56
C ARG A 60 6.12 10.53 10.87
N ASP A 61 6.81 10.16 11.95
CA ASP A 61 6.89 8.76 12.39
C ASP A 61 5.52 8.18 12.75
N PHE A 62 4.61 9.01 13.27
CA PHE A 62 3.24 8.58 13.56
C PHE A 62 2.40 8.43 12.29
N GLN A 63 2.55 9.35 11.32
CA GLN A 63 1.91 9.21 10.01
C GLN A 63 2.34 7.90 9.31
N LEU A 64 3.62 7.54 9.41
CA LEU A 64 4.14 6.28 8.86
C LEU A 64 3.56 5.06 9.56
N LYS A 65 3.41 5.09 10.89
CA LYS A 65 2.74 4.02 11.64
C LYS A 65 1.28 3.85 11.22
N LEU A 66 0.55 4.95 11.02
CA LEU A 66 -0.80 4.89 10.49
C LEU A 66 -0.83 4.29 9.09
N ALA A 67 0.11 4.67 8.21
CA ALA A 67 0.22 4.09 6.87
C ALA A 67 0.46 2.58 6.89
N GLN A 68 1.35 2.12 7.77
CA GLN A 68 1.61 0.70 7.98
C GLN A 68 0.35 -0.03 8.42
N LEU A 69 -0.41 0.51 9.39
CA LEU A 69 -1.65 -0.10 9.86
C LEU A 69 -2.67 -0.27 8.72
N LEU A 70 -2.85 0.74 7.86
CA LEU A 70 -3.75 0.64 6.71
C LEU A 70 -3.32 -0.46 5.73
N GLN A 71 -2.02 -0.56 5.48
CA GLN A 71 -1.47 -1.57 4.58
C GLN A 71 -1.64 -2.98 5.14
N GLU A 72 -1.41 -3.16 6.45
CA GLU A 72 -1.65 -4.43 7.14
C GLU A 72 -3.13 -4.84 7.07
N ALA A 73 -4.05 -3.88 7.21
CA ALA A 73 -5.49 -4.14 7.05
C ALA A 73 -5.85 -4.58 5.62
N LEU A 74 -5.33 -3.89 4.59
CA LEU A 74 -5.51 -4.29 3.18
C LEU A 74 -4.88 -5.66 2.90
N PHE A 75 -3.75 -5.98 3.52
CA PHE A 75 -3.11 -7.27 3.39
C PHE A 75 -3.91 -8.40 4.06
N LYS A 76 -4.45 -8.16 5.26
CA LYS A 76 -5.37 -9.10 5.94
C LYS A 76 -6.58 -9.39 5.06
N ARG A 77 -7.17 -8.34 4.47
CA ARG A 77 -8.29 -8.44 3.54
C ARG A 77 -7.95 -9.28 2.32
N TRP A 78 -6.85 -8.96 1.63
CA TRP A 78 -6.40 -9.73 0.46
C TRP A 78 -6.08 -11.19 0.80
N LYS A 79 -5.52 -11.48 1.99
CA LYS A 79 -5.28 -12.86 2.43
C LYS A 79 -6.54 -13.72 2.46
N LEU A 80 -7.72 -13.13 2.63
CA LEU A 80 -8.99 -13.84 2.57
C LEU A 80 -9.32 -14.35 1.16
N SER A 81 -8.69 -13.81 0.11
CA SER A 81 -8.82 -14.28 -1.29
C SER A 81 -8.18 -15.64 -1.55
N GLN A 82 -7.51 -16.25 -0.55
CA GLN A 82 -6.80 -17.54 -0.64
C GLN A 82 -5.61 -17.59 -1.61
N VAL A 83 -5.16 -16.44 -2.14
CA VAL A 83 -3.92 -16.35 -2.90
C VAL A 83 -2.73 -16.63 -1.97
N LYS A 84 -1.87 -17.59 -2.35
CA LYS A 84 -0.63 -17.89 -1.63
C LYS A 84 0.47 -16.96 -2.12
N TYR A 85 1.32 -16.48 -1.21
CA TYR A 85 2.53 -15.73 -1.53
C TYR A 85 3.77 -16.50 -1.09
N ASP A 86 4.85 -16.35 -1.83
CA ASP A 86 6.14 -16.98 -1.55
C ASP A 86 7.02 -16.09 -0.66
N THR A 87 6.89 -14.77 -0.80
CA THR A 87 7.73 -13.81 -0.08
C THR A 87 7.05 -12.44 0.09
N ILE A 88 7.53 -11.67 1.06
CA ILE A 88 7.12 -10.29 1.33
C ILE A 88 8.34 -9.38 1.13
N VAL A 89 8.14 -8.30 0.40
CA VAL A 89 9.13 -7.23 0.18
C VAL A 89 8.57 -5.94 0.75
N GLU A 90 9.20 -5.45 1.81
CA GLU A 90 8.87 -4.16 2.42
C GLU A 90 9.85 -3.09 1.95
N ARG A 91 9.34 -1.98 1.40
CA ARG A 91 10.17 -0.79 1.18
C ARG A 91 10.11 0.08 2.42
N ARG A 92 11.19 0.07 3.23
CA ARG A 92 11.21 0.83 4.51
C ARG A 92 11.40 2.32 4.35
N LYS A 93 12.10 2.81 3.30
CA LYS A 93 12.31 4.25 3.00
C LYS A 93 12.55 4.52 1.50
N PHE A 94 12.10 5.67 0.98
CA PHE A 94 12.33 6.10 -0.41
C PHE A 94 13.81 6.35 -0.68
N SER A 95 14.51 6.92 0.31
CA SER A 95 15.95 7.20 0.27
C SER A 95 16.81 5.95 0.13
N ASP A 96 16.26 4.77 0.41
CA ASP A 96 16.98 3.50 0.31
C ASP A 96 16.73 2.75 -1.02
N SER A 97 16.37 3.51 -2.06
CA SER A 97 16.07 2.98 -3.40
C SER A 97 17.17 2.06 -3.94
N ALA A 98 18.45 2.30 -3.62
CA ALA A 98 19.55 1.46 -4.07
C ALA A 98 19.55 0.06 -3.43
N VAL A 99 19.31 -0.04 -2.12
CA VAL A 99 19.23 -1.32 -1.41
C VAL A 99 17.98 -2.07 -1.86
N TRP A 100 16.84 -1.38 -1.92
CA TRP A 100 15.60 -1.97 -2.42
C TRP A 100 15.74 -2.49 -3.85
N ARG A 101 16.34 -1.72 -4.77
CA ARG A 101 16.59 -2.15 -6.16
C ARG A 101 17.49 -3.38 -6.21
N ARG A 102 18.48 -3.48 -5.32
CA ARG A 102 19.35 -4.65 -5.23
C ARG A 102 18.57 -5.88 -4.79
N SER A 103 17.80 -5.77 -3.70
CA SER A 103 16.98 -6.87 -3.19
C SER A 103 15.93 -7.31 -4.20
N LEU A 104 15.24 -6.37 -4.84
CA LEU A 104 14.26 -6.68 -5.88
C LEU A 104 14.95 -7.35 -7.07
N LYS A 105 16.13 -6.86 -7.50
CA LYS A 105 16.89 -7.49 -8.57
C LYS A 105 17.28 -8.92 -8.19
N GLU A 106 17.82 -9.17 -7.00
CA GLU A 106 18.17 -10.51 -6.52
C GLU A 106 16.96 -11.45 -6.50
N LEU A 107 15.82 -10.96 -6.03
CA LEU A 107 14.56 -11.69 -6.03
C LEU A 107 14.15 -12.07 -7.45
N LEU A 108 14.16 -11.09 -8.36
CA LEU A 108 13.78 -11.22 -9.77
C LEU A 108 14.68 -12.19 -10.57
N HIS A 109 15.85 -12.59 -10.06
CA HIS A 109 16.68 -13.64 -10.69
C HIS A 109 16.28 -15.06 -10.27
N GLN A 110 15.43 -15.23 -9.26
CA GLN A 110 15.08 -16.54 -8.69
C GLN A 110 13.98 -17.27 -9.46
N ALA A 111 13.17 -16.54 -10.23
CA ALA A 111 12.09 -17.11 -11.03
C ALA A 111 12.01 -16.44 -12.42
N PRO A 112 11.46 -17.13 -13.42
CA PRO A 112 11.20 -16.53 -14.73
C PRO A 112 9.96 -15.62 -14.75
N GLU A 113 9.07 -15.76 -13.76
CA GLU A 113 7.76 -15.14 -13.70
C GLU A 113 7.48 -14.66 -12.26
N PHE A 114 6.95 -13.44 -12.13
CA PHE A 114 6.63 -12.79 -10.87
C PHE A 114 5.24 -12.17 -10.88
N HIS A 115 4.45 -12.46 -9.87
CA HIS A 115 3.20 -11.78 -9.55
C HIS A 115 3.42 -10.91 -8.33
N MET A 116 3.52 -9.60 -8.52
CA MET A 116 3.74 -8.64 -7.44
C MET A 116 2.42 -8.00 -7.02
N TYR A 117 1.96 -8.32 -5.80
CA TYR A 117 0.75 -7.77 -5.20
C TYR A 117 1.11 -6.53 -4.39
N VAL A 118 0.60 -5.37 -4.79
CA VAL A 118 0.94 -4.07 -4.22
C VAL A 118 -0.11 -3.65 -3.21
N PHE A 119 0.33 -3.30 -2.00
CA PHE A 119 -0.51 -2.87 -0.89
C PHE A 119 -0.18 -1.44 -0.50
N GLY A 120 -1.12 -0.53 -0.73
CA GLY A 120 -1.08 0.78 -0.10
C GLY A 120 -1.86 1.86 -0.84
N PRO A 121 -2.28 2.92 -0.11
CA PRO A 121 -2.69 4.17 -0.72
C PRO A 121 -1.48 4.87 -1.32
N GLY A 122 -1.35 4.80 -2.63
CA GLY A 122 -0.25 5.43 -3.33
C GLY A 122 0.68 4.42 -3.93
N PHE A 123 0.58 4.35 -5.25
CA PHE A 123 1.53 3.67 -6.07
C PHE A 123 2.80 4.50 -6.02
N ASP A 124 3.79 4.01 -5.27
CA ASP A 124 5.16 4.16 -5.75
C ASP A 124 5.12 3.78 -7.23
N ASP A 125 5.80 4.55 -8.09
CA ASP A 125 5.94 4.23 -9.50
C ASP A 125 6.86 2.99 -9.63
N LEU A 126 6.33 1.84 -9.19
CA LEU A 126 7.00 0.56 -9.06
C LEU A 126 7.36 0.08 -10.46
N GLU A 127 6.50 0.33 -11.44
CA GLU A 127 6.79 0.15 -12.86
C GLU A 127 8.02 0.96 -13.27
N TYR A 128 8.07 2.25 -12.96
CA TYR A 128 9.23 3.08 -13.24
C TYR A 128 10.48 2.61 -12.50
N GLU A 129 10.39 2.20 -11.24
CA GLU A 129 11.52 1.71 -10.47
C GLU A 129 12.03 0.35 -10.96
N ILE A 130 11.13 -0.54 -11.40
CA ILE A 130 11.45 -1.80 -12.08
C ILE A 130 12.10 -1.51 -13.44
N SER A 131 11.62 -0.53 -14.19
CA SER A 131 12.17 -0.16 -15.51
C SER A 131 13.64 0.27 -15.44
N LYS A 132 14.08 0.78 -14.28
CA LYS A 132 15.49 1.15 -14.03
C LYS A 132 16.39 -0.07 -13.78
N LEU A 133 15.82 -1.24 -13.51
CA LEU A 133 16.59 -2.45 -13.28
C LEU A 133 17.05 -3.04 -14.62
N LYS A 134 18.37 -3.16 -14.78
CA LYS A 134 18.97 -3.80 -15.95
C LYS A 134 19.05 -5.32 -15.73
N PHE A 135 18.32 -6.08 -16.54
CA PHE A 135 18.36 -7.55 -16.59
C PHE A 135 19.03 -8.03 -17.89
N LYS A 136 19.74 -9.17 -17.81
CA LYS A 136 20.24 -9.85 -19.02
C LYS A 136 19.12 -10.57 -19.77
N ALA A 137 18.20 -11.17 -19.03
CA ALA A 137 16.93 -11.69 -19.50
C ALA A 137 15.86 -11.17 -18.50
N PRO A 138 14.94 -10.28 -18.92
CA PRO A 138 13.95 -9.72 -18.01
C PRO A 138 12.94 -10.81 -17.62
N PRO A 139 12.61 -10.96 -16.32
CA PRO A 139 11.51 -11.83 -15.93
C PRO A 139 10.18 -11.24 -16.40
N GLN A 140 9.18 -12.10 -16.54
CA GLN A 140 7.81 -11.64 -16.73
C GLN A 140 7.26 -11.14 -15.38
N ILE A 141 6.85 -9.87 -15.33
CA ILE A 141 6.34 -9.26 -14.11
C ILE A 141 4.88 -8.87 -14.33
N PHE A 142 3.99 -9.38 -13.48
CA PHE A 142 2.59 -9.02 -13.39
C PHE A 142 2.39 -8.21 -12.12
N LEU A 143 1.94 -6.97 -12.27
CA LEU A 143 1.60 -6.12 -11.13
C LEU A 143 0.12 -6.27 -10.83
N HIS A 144 -0.18 -6.56 -9.57
CA HIS A 144 -1.52 -6.74 -9.05
C HIS A 144 -1.82 -5.66 -8.02
N GLU A 145 -2.79 -4.82 -8.33
CA GLU A 145 -3.20 -3.74 -7.45
C GLU A 145 -4.39 -4.19 -6.62
N VAL A 146 -4.16 -4.44 -5.35
CA VAL A 146 -5.14 -5.18 -4.53
C VAL A 146 -6.46 -4.45 -4.34
N ILE A 147 -6.47 -3.10 -4.37
CA ILE A 147 -7.71 -2.34 -4.27
C ILE A 147 -8.50 -2.44 -5.59
N SER A 148 -7.85 -2.23 -6.73
CA SER A 148 -8.47 -2.30 -8.07
C SER A 148 -8.95 -3.69 -8.42
N GLU A 149 -8.25 -4.73 -7.94
CA GLU A 149 -8.59 -6.12 -8.20
C GLU A 149 -9.61 -6.69 -7.20
N ASP A 150 -9.92 -5.99 -6.11
CA ASP A 150 -10.93 -6.43 -5.15
C ASP A 150 -12.34 -6.02 -5.64
N PRO A 151 -13.21 -6.98 -5.99
CA PRO A 151 -14.55 -6.68 -6.51
C PRO A 151 -15.45 -5.95 -5.49
N MET A 152 -15.14 -6.02 -4.20
CA MET A 152 -15.88 -5.32 -3.15
C MET A 152 -15.38 -3.89 -2.94
N LEU A 153 -14.30 -3.49 -3.61
CA LEU A 153 -13.71 -2.15 -3.58
C LEU A 153 -13.75 -1.46 -4.96
N ASP A 154 -14.57 -1.95 -5.89
CA ASP A 154 -14.76 -1.38 -7.24
C ASP A 154 -15.15 0.11 -7.25
N TRP A 155 -15.73 0.59 -6.15
CA TRP A 155 -16.10 1.97 -5.90
C TRP A 155 -14.92 2.88 -5.52
N PHE A 156 -13.79 2.33 -5.04
CA PHE A 156 -12.74 3.10 -4.37
C PHE A 156 -12.11 4.17 -5.28
N TRP A 157 -11.44 3.74 -6.36
CA TRP A 157 -10.77 4.65 -7.29
C TRP A 157 -11.72 5.57 -8.06
N PRO A 158 -12.89 5.09 -8.55
CA PRO A 158 -13.88 5.98 -9.14
C PRO A 158 -14.33 7.10 -8.21
N THR A 159 -14.46 6.83 -6.90
CA THR A 159 -14.83 7.85 -5.91
C THR A 159 -13.75 8.91 -5.77
N ILE A 160 -12.48 8.51 -5.62
CA ILE A 160 -11.34 9.44 -5.51
C ILE A 160 -11.21 10.32 -6.76
N MET A 161 -11.33 9.71 -7.94
CA MET A 161 -11.24 10.45 -9.22
C MET A 161 -12.39 11.45 -9.41
N GLN A 162 -13.58 11.16 -8.87
CA GLN A 162 -14.71 12.10 -8.90
C GLN A 162 -14.51 13.26 -7.92
N GLY A 163 -14.04 12.97 -6.70
CA GLY A 163 -13.71 14.00 -5.71
C GLY A 163 -12.66 14.98 -6.22
N ALA A 164 -11.58 14.47 -6.81
CA ALA A 164 -10.51 15.28 -7.38
C ALA A 164 -10.99 16.24 -8.48
N LYS A 165 -12.01 15.85 -9.27
CA LYS A 165 -12.60 16.69 -10.32
C LYS A 165 -13.52 17.79 -9.78
N LEU A 166 -14.09 17.62 -8.58
CA LEU A 166 -14.94 18.63 -7.95
C LEU A 166 -14.13 19.70 -7.20
N SER A 167 -12.87 19.40 -6.90
CA SER A 167 -11.91 20.30 -6.24
C SER A 167 -10.98 21.06 -7.19
N ALA A 168 -11.08 20.84 -8.51
CA ALA A 168 -10.28 21.48 -9.56
C ALA A 168 -11.11 22.52 -10.34
#